data_AF-A0A4Y2DLE4-F1
#
_entry.id   AF-A0A4Y2DLE4-F1
#
_cell.length_a   1.000
_cell.length_b   1.000
_cell.length_c   1.000
_cell.angle_alpha   90.00
_cell.angle_beta   90.00
_cell.angle_gamma   90.00
#
_symmetry.space_group_name_H-M   'P 1'
#
loop_
_entity.id
_entity.type
_entity.pdbx_description
1 polymer ?
#
loop_
_entity_poly.entity_id
_entity_poly.type
_entity_poly.pdbx_seq_one_letter_code
_entity_poly.pdbx_strand_id
1 'polypeptide(L)'
;MPSTSIDLEEIKIPSYVKLADPNFYSPAKVDLLFGAELFFSILKGNRLCINNSLILQETVFGHVLSGTVEGKQEIHQCGLISQVENLDNLVKKFWEVENITDIPTSKNKEELECENHFMQTYRRDKDGKYIVSLPLKENMQLGNSIQIAKQRLDNLWKRLNNDSSMANLYCNFMKEYEELGHMQKIDNRDNLKYVMPHHGVYRADSSTTKLRVVFDASAASTSGVSLNNCLLKGGVVQDDLFSILLRFRKHQVAFTADVKKMYRQIWVNPDQYNFQCILWKNRSCEEPSLYKLLTVTYGTKSAPYLATRVLNQLATDERKEFLLASAVALKDFYVDDVLSGADNVSSVLKLQQELISLLKAGGMELHK
;
A
#
# COMPACT_ATOMS: atom_id res chain seq x y z
N MET A 1 -21.84 13.47 27.60
CA MET A 1 -22.02 14.93 27.51
C MET A 1 -22.52 15.28 26.12
N PRO A 2 -23.36 16.30 25.98
CA PRO A 2 -23.90 16.65 24.67
C PRO A 2 -22.81 17.31 23.82
N SER A 3 -22.84 17.06 22.51
CA SER A 3 -21.92 17.68 21.54
C SER A 3 -22.29 19.15 21.25
N THR A 4 -23.52 19.55 21.55
CA THR A 4 -24.06 20.91 21.41
C THR A 4 -24.83 21.29 22.68
N SER A 5 -25.03 22.58 22.95
CA SER A 5 -25.88 23.01 24.08
C SER A 5 -27.32 22.53 23.89
N ILE A 6 -27.94 22.04 24.96
CA ILE A 6 -29.34 21.61 24.98
C ILE A 6 -30.21 22.72 25.56
N ASP A 7 -31.36 22.98 24.92
CA ASP A 7 -32.38 23.89 25.48
C ASP A 7 -33.13 23.21 26.63
N LEU A 8 -33.22 23.91 27.76
CA LEU A 8 -33.79 23.39 29.00
C LEU A 8 -35.32 23.61 29.09
N GLU A 9 -35.91 24.45 28.24
CA GLU A 9 -37.34 24.78 28.34
C GLU A 9 -38.27 23.56 28.15
N GLU A 10 -37.79 22.52 27.46
CA GLU A 10 -38.54 21.28 27.20
C GLU A 10 -38.28 20.14 28.19
N ILE A 11 -37.25 20.24 29.06
CA ILE A 11 -36.85 19.16 29.97
C ILE A 11 -37.29 19.47 31.40
N LYS A 12 -38.46 18.95 31.79
CA LYS A 12 -39.00 19.10 33.15
C LYS A 12 -38.42 18.04 34.10
N ILE A 13 -37.29 18.34 34.73
CA ILE A 13 -36.68 17.49 35.77
C ILE A 13 -37.38 17.75 37.12
N PRO A 14 -37.84 16.71 37.84
CA PRO A 14 -38.45 16.90 39.16
C PRO A 14 -37.46 17.51 40.17
N SER A 15 -37.91 18.47 40.97
CA SER A 15 -37.06 19.24 41.90
C SER A 15 -36.41 18.40 43.01
N TYR A 16 -36.93 17.20 43.30
CA TYR A 16 -36.37 16.28 44.28
C TYR A 16 -35.20 15.43 43.72
N VAL A 17 -34.94 15.49 42.40
CA VAL A 17 -33.89 14.70 41.76
C VAL A 17 -32.54 15.43 41.86
N LYS A 18 -31.58 14.79 42.52
CA LYS A 18 -30.18 15.27 42.52
C LYS A 18 -29.44 14.74 41.28
N LEU A 19 -29.02 15.65 40.40
CA LEU A 19 -28.23 15.34 39.21
C LEU A 19 -26.76 15.11 39.55
N ALA A 20 -26.12 14.19 38.81
CA ALA A 20 -24.67 13.98 38.90
C ALA A 20 -23.88 15.14 38.28
N ASP A 21 -24.44 15.76 37.24
CA ASP A 21 -23.90 16.95 36.59
C ASP A 21 -24.98 18.04 36.52
N PRO A 22 -24.89 19.10 37.33
CA PRO A 22 -25.81 20.24 37.27
C PRO A 22 -25.76 21.02 35.95
N ASN A 23 -24.65 20.92 35.21
CA ASN A 23 -24.41 21.65 33.96
C ASN A 23 -24.47 20.74 32.72
N PHE A 24 -25.18 19.61 32.81
CA PHE A 24 -25.28 18.59 31.76
C PHE A 24 -25.73 19.12 30.39
N TYR A 25 -26.39 20.28 30.36
CA TYR A 25 -26.90 20.95 29.17
C TYR A 25 -25.83 21.72 28.39
N SER A 26 -24.64 21.95 28.98
CA SER A 26 -23.51 22.61 28.32
C SER A 26 -22.43 21.60 27.93
N PRO A 27 -21.84 21.71 26.71
CA PRO A 27 -20.68 20.90 26.35
C PRO A 27 -19.47 21.26 27.23
N ALA A 28 -18.84 20.25 27.83
CA ALA A 28 -17.59 20.42 28.58
C ALA A 28 -16.56 19.34 28.20
N LYS A 29 -15.29 19.56 28.57
CA LYS A 29 -14.23 18.58 28.37
C LYS A 29 -14.45 17.40 29.31
N VAL A 30 -14.06 16.21 28.88
CA VAL A 30 -14.08 15.01 29.71
C VAL A 30 -12.90 15.05 30.69
N ASP A 31 -13.19 15.08 31.98
CA ASP A 31 -12.16 15.12 33.03
C ASP A 31 -11.65 13.72 33.43
N LEU A 32 -12.52 12.71 33.37
CA LEU A 32 -12.22 11.34 33.80
C LEU A 32 -13.00 10.31 32.98
N LEU A 33 -12.35 9.18 32.67
CA LEU A 33 -12.96 8.01 32.03
C LEU A 33 -12.99 6.83 33.00
N PHE A 34 -14.15 6.19 33.15
CA PHE A 34 -14.29 4.97 33.95
C PHE A 34 -14.14 3.73 33.07
N GLY A 35 -13.41 2.72 33.55
CA GLY A 35 -13.31 1.40 32.92
C GLY A 35 -14.65 0.65 32.95
N ALA A 36 -14.85 -0.25 31.99
CA ALA A 36 -16.10 -1.01 31.86
C ALA A 36 -16.36 -1.92 33.07
N GLU A 37 -15.32 -2.37 33.75
CA GLU A 37 -15.41 -3.15 34.99
C GLU A 37 -16.13 -2.41 36.13
N LEU A 38 -16.10 -1.07 36.15
CA LEU A 38 -16.77 -0.26 37.16
C LEU A 38 -18.22 0.10 36.78
N PHE A 39 -18.63 -0.13 35.53
CA PHE A 39 -19.93 0.33 35.00
C PHE A 39 -21.12 -0.16 35.85
N PHE A 40 -21.17 -1.47 36.14
CA PHE A 40 -22.26 -2.05 36.92
C PHE A 40 -22.18 -1.73 38.41
N SER A 41 -21.02 -1.32 38.92
CA SER A 41 -20.85 -0.89 40.32
C SER A 41 -21.34 0.55 40.57
N ILE A 42 -21.31 1.39 39.52
CA ILE A 42 -21.69 2.80 39.57
C ILE A 42 -23.21 2.98 39.40
N LEU A 43 -23.84 2.11 38.63
CA LEU A 43 -25.28 2.14 38.36
C LEU A 43 -26.10 1.65 39.57
N LYS A 44 -27.19 2.35 39.87
CA LYS A 44 -28.18 1.94 40.86
C LYS A 44 -29.49 1.51 40.18
N GLY A 45 -30.38 0.88 40.94
CA GLY A 45 -31.62 0.30 40.39
C GLY A 45 -32.70 1.32 39.98
N ASN A 46 -32.66 2.57 40.48
CA ASN A 46 -33.72 3.53 40.22
C ASN A 46 -33.56 4.20 38.86
N ARG A 47 -34.68 4.24 38.13
CA ARG A 47 -34.80 4.87 36.82
C ARG A 47 -36.09 5.68 36.77
N LEU A 48 -36.00 6.93 36.32
CA LEU A 48 -37.15 7.80 36.09
C LEU A 48 -37.21 8.14 34.60
N CYS A 49 -38.33 7.85 33.94
CA CYS A 49 -38.55 8.28 32.56
C CYS A 49 -39.16 9.69 32.59
N ILE A 50 -38.51 10.65 31.91
CA ILE A 50 -39.06 12.01 31.75
C ILE A 50 -40.06 12.01 30.59
N ASN A 51 -39.72 11.34 29.49
CA ASN A 51 -40.58 11.12 28.33
C ASN A 51 -40.15 9.82 27.62
N ASN A 52 -40.67 9.55 26.42
CA ASN A 52 -40.35 8.33 25.67
C ASN A 52 -38.88 8.25 25.21
N SER A 53 -38.14 9.36 25.18
CA SER A 53 -36.76 9.42 24.70
C SER A 53 -35.73 9.72 25.78
N LEU A 54 -36.12 10.27 26.94
CA LEU A 54 -35.25 10.76 28.00
C LEU A 54 -35.49 10.02 29.32
N ILE A 55 -34.39 9.57 29.91
CA ILE A 55 -34.34 8.75 31.11
C ILE A 55 -33.32 9.34 32.07
N LEU A 56 -33.69 9.45 33.34
CA LEU A 56 -32.78 9.68 34.45
C LEU A 56 -32.42 8.34 35.08
N GLN A 57 -31.15 7.98 35.00
CA GLN A 57 -30.59 6.78 35.59
C GLN A 57 -29.86 7.15 36.88
N GLU A 58 -30.26 6.57 38.02
CA GLU A 58 -29.55 6.80 39.28
C GLU A 58 -28.17 6.12 39.24
N THR A 59 -27.16 6.86 39.68
CA THR A 59 -25.79 6.37 39.91
C THR A 59 -25.33 6.71 41.34
N VAL A 60 -24.15 6.22 41.73
CA VAL A 60 -23.51 6.63 42.99
C VAL A 60 -23.20 8.15 43.05
N PHE A 61 -23.11 8.83 41.91
CA PHE A 61 -22.79 10.27 41.83
C PHE A 61 -24.03 11.17 41.75
N GLY A 62 -25.22 10.59 41.61
CA GLY A 62 -26.47 11.30 41.31
C GLY A 62 -27.13 10.75 40.05
N HIS A 63 -28.22 11.39 39.61
CA HIS A 63 -28.92 10.98 38.40
C HIS A 63 -28.21 11.50 37.15
N VAL A 64 -28.00 10.61 36.19
CA VAL A 64 -27.46 10.94 34.87
C VAL A 64 -28.61 10.93 33.87
N LEU A 65 -28.70 11.96 33.04
CA LEU A 65 -29.68 12.04 31.96
C LEU A 65 -29.15 11.30 30.73
N SER A 66 -29.94 10.38 30.19
CA SER A 66 -29.62 9.58 29.01
C SER A 66 -30.82 9.56 28.07
N GLY A 67 -30.57 9.75 26.78
CA GLY A 67 -31.63 9.73 25.78
C GLY A 67 -31.33 10.56 24.55
N THR A 68 -32.33 10.72 23.69
CA THR A 68 -32.25 11.51 22.46
C THR A 68 -33.07 12.80 22.59
N VAL A 69 -32.48 13.90 22.15
CA VAL A 69 -33.12 15.21 21.99
C VAL A 69 -33.10 15.56 20.51
N GLU A 70 -34.20 16.05 19.96
CA GLU A 70 -34.25 16.50 18.57
C GLU A 70 -33.41 17.77 18.41
N GLY A 71 -32.25 17.64 17.77
CA GLY A 71 -31.34 18.75 17.49
C GLY A 71 -30.87 18.72 16.04
N LYS A 72 -30.66 19.90 15.44
CA LYS A 72 -30.01 20.03 14.12
C LYS A 72 -28.55 19.59 14.24
N GLN A 73 -28.25 18.34 13.92
CA GLN A 73 -26.86 17.84 13.93
C GLN A 73 -26.18 18.13 12.58
N GLU A 74 -25.05 18.82 12.61
CA GLU A 74 -24.01 18.66 11.59
C GLU A 74 -23.37 17.28 11.81
N ILE A 75 -23.40 16.44 10.78
CA ILE A 75 -22.90 15.07 10.83
C ILE A 75 -21.38 15.10 10.87
N HIS A 76 -20.79 14.96 12.05
CA HIS A 76 -19.40 14.55 12.20
C HIS A 76 -19.35 13.02 12.31
N GLN A 77 -18.99 12.34 11.22
CA GLN A 77 -18.70 10.91 11.25
C GLN A 77 -17.46 10.64 12.12
N CYS A 78 -17.66 10.01 13.26
CA CYS A 78 -16.58 9.40 14.04
C CYS A 78 -16.75 7.88 13.98
N GLY A 79 -15.92 7.21 13.18
CA GLY A 79 -15.94 5.75 13.05
C GLY A 79 -15.28 5.10 14.27
N LEU A 80 -16.02 4.26 14.99
CA LEU A 80 -15.49 3.39 16.03
C LEU A 80 -15.24 2.02 15.39
N ILE A 81 -13.97 1.68 15.15
CA ILE A 81 -13.59 0.34 14.67
C ILE A 81 -13.55 -0.58 15.89
N SER A 82 -14.63 -1.30 16.13
CA SER A 82 -14.65 -2.43 17.06
C SER A 82 -14.10 -3.67 16.35
N GLN A 83 -12.84 -4.03 16.63
CA GLN A 83 -12.29 -5.33 16.27
C GLN A 83 -12.70 -6.36 17.33
N VAL A 84 -13.94 -6.81 17.29
CA VAL A 84 -14.29 -8.13 17.85
C VAL A 84 -14.33 -9.06 16.66
N GLU A 85 -13.23 -9.78 16.40
CA GLU A 85 -13.25 -10.82 15.37
C GLU A 85 -14.26 -11.90 15.78
N ASN A 86 -15.33 -12.02 15.00
CA ASN A 86 -16.33 -13.07 15.17
C ASN A 86 -15.64 -14.45 15.05
N LEU A 87 -15.95 -15.37 15.97
CA LEU A 87 -15.45 -16.76 15.97
C LEU A 87 -15.65 -17.43 14.60
N ASP A 88 -16.75 -17.13 13.90
CA ASP A 88 -17.01 -17.64 12.56
C ASP A 88 -15.95 -17.19 11.54
N ASN A 89 -15.46 -15.95 11.65
CA ASN A 89 -14.37 -15.44 10.81
C ASN A 89 -13.02 -16.09 11.18
N LEU A 90 -12.81 -16.39 12.45
CA LEU A 90 -11.60 -17.06 12.93
C LEU A 90 -11.54 -18.52 12.46
N VAL A 91 -12.67 -19.24 12.55
CA VAL A 91 -12.84 -20.59 12.03
C VAL A 91 -12.75 -20.61 10.51
N LYS A 92 -13.34 -19.62 9.82
CA LYS A 92 -13.19 -19.48 8.37
C LYS A 92 -11.74 -19.23 7.96
N LYS A 93 -11.03 -18.31 8.62
CA LYS A 93 -9.60 -18.07 8.40
C LYS A 93 -8.77 -19.32 8.68
N PHE A 94 -9.11 -20.09 9.72
CA PHE A 94 -8.45 -21.36 10.03
C PHE A 94 -8.62 -22.37 8.89
N TRP A 95 -9.84 -22.54 8.36
CA TRP A 95 -10.08 -23.41 7.21
C TRP A 95 -9.44 -22.88 5.91
N GLU A 96 -9.39 -21.57 5.68
CA GLU A 96 -8.68 -20.97 4.55
C GLU A 96 -7.16 -21.20 4.61
N VAL A 97 -6.59 -21.35 5.82
CA VAL A 97 -5.16 -21.65 6.03
C VAL A 97 -4.85 -23.15 5.95
N GLU A 98 -5.75 -24.01 6.45
CA GLU A 98 -5.57 -25.47 6.45
C GLU A 98 -5.94 -26.14 5.11
N ASN A 99 -6.79 -25.51 4.29
CA ASN A 99 -7.12 -26.03 2.97
C ASN A 99 -5.98 -25.74 1.97
N ILE A 100 -5.17 -26.77 1.66
CA ILE A 100 -4.11 -26.73 0.62
C ILE A 100 -4.69 -26.72 -0.82
N THR A 101 -5.99 -26.51 -0.99
CA THR A 101 -6.60 -26.45 -2.31
C THR A 101 -7.65 -25.36 -2.37
N ASP A 102 -7.28 -24.22 -2.96
CA ASP A 102 -8.23 -23.33 -3.61
C ASP A 102 -7.65 -22.89 -4.96
N ILE A 103 -8.06 -23.58 -6.02
CA ILE A 103 -7.96 -23.08 -7.40
C ILE A 103 -9.15 -22.12 -7.56
N PRO A 104 -8.95 -20.79 -7.64
CA PRO A 104 -10.07 -19.87 -7.82
C PRO A 104 -10.45 -19.82 -9.31
N THR A 105 -11.45 -20.61 -9.68
CA THR A 105 -11.92 -20.83 -11.06
C THR A 105 -12.46 -19.60 -11.77
N SER A 106 -12.65 -18.45 -11.11
CA SER A 106 -12.99 -17.17 -11.76
C SER A 106 -11.83 -16.15 -11.81
N LYS A 107 -10.74 -16.36 -11.05
CA LYS A 107 -9.57 -15.46 -11.01
C LYS A 107 -8.54 -15.79 -12.09
N ASN A 108 -8.58 -16.99 -12.67
CA ASN A 108 -7.61 -17.45 -13.66
C ASN A 108 -7.67 -16.68 -15.00
N LYS A 109 -8.81 -16.09 -15.39
CA LYS A 109 -8.91 -15.47 -16.73
C LYS A 109 -8.10 -14.18 -16.86
N GLU A 110 -8.25 -13.23 -15.92
CA GLU A 110 -7.48 -11.97 -15.93
C GLU A 110 -5.97 -12.26 -15.79
N GLU A 111 -5.61 -13.23 -14.95
CA GLU A 111 -4.23 -13.65 -14.73
C GLU A 111 -3.64 -14.34 -15.97
N LEU A 112 -4.40 -15.20 -16.65
CA LEU A 112 -4.00 -15.85 -17.90
C LEU A 112 -3.91 -14.85 -19.06
N GLU A 113 -4.83 -13.89 -19.15
CA GLU A 113 -4.74 -12.78 -20.10
C GLU A 113 -3.45 -11.95 -19.87
N CYS A 114 -3.10 -11.69 -18.60
CA CYS A 114 -1.87 -11.02 -18.24
C CYS A 114 -0.61 -11.85 -18.58
N GLU A 115 -0.64 -13.18 -18.40
CA GLU A 115 0.44 -14.10 -18.80
C GLU A 115 0.61 -14.14 -20.31
N ASN A 116 -0.48 -14.32 -21.06
CA ASN A 116 -0.46 -14.32 -22.52
C ASN A 116 0.06 -12.98 -23.06
N HIS A 117 -0.39 -11.87 -22.49
CA HIS A 117 0.11 -10.53 -22.84
C HIS A 117 1.61 -10.41 -22.59
N PHE A 118 2.10 -10.84 -21.42
CA PHE A 118 3.52 -10.84 -21.12
C PHE A 118 4.29 -11.62 -22.19
N MET A 119 3.93 -12.88 -22.40
CA MET A 119 4.61 -13.79 -23.33
C MET A 119 4.67 -13.29 -24.77
N GLN A 120 3.66 -12.52 -25.20
CA GLN A 120 3.61 -11.95 -26.56
C GLN A 120 4.40 -10.66 -26.71
N THR A 121 4.68 -9.93 -25.63
CA THR A 121 5.14 -8.54 -25.70
C THR A 121 6.46 -8.25 -25.01
N TYR A 122 6.96 -9.16 -24.15
CA TYR A 122 8.27 -9.00 -23.54
C TYR A 122 9.38 -9.14 -24.60
N ARG A 123 10.47 -8.42 -24.39
CA ARG A 123 11.70 -8.55 -25.20
C ARG A 123 12.92 -8.28 -24.35
N ARG A 124 14.09 -8.76 -24.81
CA ARG A 124 15.40 -8.30 -24.30
C ARG A 124 16.00 -7.30 -25.27
N ASP A 125 16.68 -6.30 -24.72
CA ASP A 125 17.56 -5.45 -25.50
C ASP A 125 18.94 -6.11 -25.70
N LYS A 126 19.81 -5.42 -26.44
CA LYS A 126 21.18 -5.85 -26.73
C LYS A 126 22.08 -5.96 -25.49
N ASP A 127 21.72 -5.28 -24.41
CA ASP A 127 22.48 -5.24 -23.16
C ASP A 127 21.91 -6.27 -22.15
N GLY A 128 20.94 -7.08 -22.59
CA GLY A 128 20.33 -8.15 -21.81
C GLY A 128 19.16 -7.71 -20.93
N LYS A 129 18.79 -6.42 -20.92
CA LYS A 129 17.71 -5.90 -20.08
C LYS A 129 16.35 -6.25 -20.66
N TYR A 130 15.40 -6.56 -19.77
CA TYR A 130 14.02 -6.82 -20.15
C TYR A 130 13.25 -5.53 -20.36
N ILE A 131 12.51 -5.49 -21.47
CA ILE A 131 11.52 -4.47 -21.79
C ILE A 131 10.16 -5.17 -21.82
N VAL A 132 9.23 -4.72 -20.97
CA VAL A 132 7.88 -5.29 -20.84
C VAL A 132 6.83 -4.28 -21.23
N SER A 133 5.69 -4.75 -21.74
CA SER A 133 4.53 -3.90 -21.95
C SER A 133 3.60 -3.93 -20.74
N LEU A 134 2.98 -2.80 -20.41
CA LEU A 134 1.92 -2.71 -19.42
C LEU A 134 0.69 -3.47 -19.95
N PRO A 135 0.13 -4.41 -19.17
CA PRO A 135 -1.02 -5.20 -19.59
C PRO A 135 -2.31 -4.39 -19.42
N LEU A 136 -2.60 -3.53 -20.40
CA LEU A 136 -3.76 -2.65 -20.43
C LEU A 136 -5.02 -3.42 -20.84
N LYS A 137 -6.14 -3.15 -20.17
CA LYS A 137 -7.46 -3.67 -20.52
C LYS A 137 -8.02 -3.02 -21.78
N GLU A 138 -8.81 -3.78 -22.53
CA GLU A 138 -9.59 -3.26 -23.66
C GLU A 138 -10.62 -2.23 -23.17
N ASN A 139 -10.84 -1.15 -23.95
CA ASN A 139 -11.81 -0.07 -23.67
C ASN A 139 -11.51 0.83 -22.45
N MET A 140 -10.25 1.16 -22.26
CA MET A 140 -9.79 2.04 -21.20
C MET A 140 -10.22 3.51 -21.39
N GLN A 141 -10.88 4.11 -20.39
CA GLN A 141 -11.27 5.52 -20.41
C GLN A 141 -10.63 6.30 -19.25
N LEU A 142 -9.35 6.64 -19.40
CA LEU A 142 -8.67 7.55 -18.48
C LEU A 142 -9.02 9.00 -18.80
N GLY A 143 -9.48 9.73 -17.79
CA GLY A 143 -9.65 11.17 -17.85
C GLY A 143 -8.35 11.92 -17.55
N ASN A 144 -8.47 13.23 -17.36
CA ASN A 144 -7.34 14.08 -16.99
C ASN A 144 -6.96 13.83 -15.51
N SER A 145 -5.67 13.70 -15.22
CA SER A 145 -5.13 13.48 -13.87
C SER A 145 -4.13 14.57 -13.44
N ILE A 146 -3.83 15.53 -14.31
CA ILE A 146 -2.79 16.57 -14.09
C ILE A 146 -3.14 17.44 -12.88
N GLN A 147 -4.40 17.91 -12.78
CA GLN A 147 -4.82 18.79 -11.70
C GLN A 147 -4.71 18.12 -10.33
N ILE A 148 -5.12 16.84 -10.25
CA ILE A 148 -5.05 16.04 -9.02
C ILE A 148 -3.59 15.81 -8.62
N ALA A 149 -2.73 15.44 -9.57
CA ALA A 149 -1.30 15.29 -9.33
C ALA A 149 -0.64 16.59 -8.87
N LYS A 150 -0.99 17.73 -9.49
CA LYS A 150 -0.49 19.06 -9.11
C LYS A 150 -0.90 19.42 -7.69
N GLN A 151 -2.19 19.26 -7.35
CA GLN A 151 -2.69 19.54 -6.00
C GLN A 151 -2.00 18.68 -4.93
N ARG A 152 -1.78 17.38 -5.22
CA ARG A 152 -1.06 16.47 -4.33
C ARG A 152 0.40 16.86 -4.16
N LEU A 153 1.06 17.28 -5.24
CA LEU A 153 2.44 17.79 -5.20
C LEU A 153 2.55 19.09 -4.39
N ASP A 154 1.62 20.03 -4.56
CA ASP A 154 1.63 21.29 -3.80
C ASP A 154 1.41 21.03 -2.29
N ASN A 155 0.51 20.10 -1.94
CA ASN A 155 0.32 19.68 -0.56
C ASN A 155 1.53 18.94 0.01
N LEU A 156 2.23 18.15 -0.79
CA LEU A 156 3.51 17.55 -0.41
C LEU A 156 4.53 18.65 -0.07
N TRP A 157 4.68 19.66 -0.93
CA TRP A 157 5.60 20.77 -0.70
C TRP A 157 5.28 21.62 0.53
N LYS A 158 3.99 21.84 0.86
CA LYS A 158 3.60 22.48 2.12
C LYS A 158 4.15 21.74 3.34
N ARG A 159 4.17 20.39 3.30
CA ARG A 159 4.74 19.57 4.38
C ARG A 159 6.26 19.59 4.37
N LEU A 160 6.87 19.46 3.19
CA LEU A 160 8.33 19.46 3.04
C LEU A 160 8.96 20.79 3.44
N ASN A 161 8.28 21.92 3.23
CA ASN A 161 8.77 23.23 3.67
C ASN A 161 8.91 23.35 5.19
N ASN A 162 8.16 22.54 5.96
CA ASN A 162 8.24 22.50 7.41
C ASN A 162 9.25 21.45 7.92
N ASP A 163 9.82 20.62 7.04
CA ASP A 163 10.80 19.58 7.39
C ASP A 163 11.90 19.50 6.31
N SER A 164 12.98 20.24 6.55
CA SER A 164 14.12 20.32 5.64
C SER A 164 14.84 18.97 5.45
N SER A 165 14.82 18.11 6.47
CA SER A 165 15.43 16.78 6.40
C SER A 165 14.65 15.89 5.42
N MET A 166 13.33 15.85 5.57
CA MET A 166 12.44 15.12 4.67
C MET A 166 12.49 15.67 3.24
N ALA A 167 12.54 17.00 3.08
CA ALA A 167 12.69 17.65 1.78
C ALA A 167 13.97 17.20 1.06
N ASN A 168 15.10 17.19 1.76
CA ASN A 168 16.37 16.75 1.20
C ASN A 168 16.35 15.28 0.80
N LEU A 169 15.83 14.40 1.66
CA LEU A 169 15.70 12.97 1.33
C LEU A 169 14.82 12.75 0.09
N TYR A 170 13.71 13.50 -0.02
CA TYR A 170 12.79 13.41 -1.14
C TYR A 170 13.42 13.89 -2.45
N CYS A 171 14.03 15.07 -2.45
CA CYS A 171 14.68 15.59 -3.64
C CYS A 171 15.87 14.72 -4.07
N ASN A 172 16.64 14.18 -3.13
CA ASN A 172 17.75 13.26 -3.45
C ASN A 172 17.24 11.96 -4.09
N PHE A 173 16.14 11.38 -3.58
CA PHE A 173 15.54 10.21 -4.21
C PHE A 173 15.11 10.49 -5.66
N MET A 174 14.42 11.61 -5.89
CA MET A 174 13.94 11.97 -7.21
C MET A 174 15.10 12.27 -8.17
N LYS A 175 16.14 12.99 -7.74
CA LYS A 175 17.35 13.22 -8.54
C LYS A 175 18.07 11.92 -8.90
N GLU A 176 18.27 11.01 -7.95
CA GLU A 176 18.85 9.69 -8.23
C GLU A 176 18.00 8.93 -9.27
N TYR A 177 16.67 9.12 -9.25
CA TYR A 177 15.78 8.53 -10.24
C TYR A 177 16.01 9.08 -11.65
N GLU A 178 16.26 10.38 -11.79
CA GLU A 178 16.62 11.04 -13.05
C GLU A 178 18.04 10.67 -13.52
N GLU A 179 19.02 10.72 -12.61
CA GLU A 179 20.44 10.46 -12.90
C GLU A 179 20.69 9.02 -13.36
N LEU A 180 19.94 8.06 -12.82
CA LEU A 180 19.96 6.67 -13.28
C LEU A 180 19.24 6.46 -14.62
N GLY A 181 18.63 7.51 -15.19
CA GLY A 181 17.87 7.43 -16.43
C GLY A 181 16.55 6.68 -16.29
N HIS A 182 16.03 6.52 -15.07
CA HIS A 182 14.77 5.79 -14.83
C HIS A 182 13.55 6.69 -15.04
N MET A 183 13.74 8.01 -15.06
CA MET A 183 12.75 8.98 -15.51
C MET A 183 13.38 10.01 -16.44
N GLN A 184 12.54 10.61 -17.29
CA GLN A 184 12.96 11.61 -18.26
C GLN A 184 11.97 12.78 -18.27
N LYS A 185 12.49 14.01 -18.21
CA LYS A 185 11.70 15.23 -18.37
C LYS A 185 11.10 15.31 -19.78
N ILE A 186 9.85 15.76 -19.87
CA ILE A 186 9.18 16.00 -21.15
C ILE A 186 8.62 17.42 -21.22
N ASP A 187 8.77 18.02 -22.40
CA ASP A 187 8.26 19.37 -22.67
C ASP A 187 6.89 19.32 -23.35
N ASN A 188 6.64 18.26 -24.14
CA ASN A 188 5.38 18.07 -24.84
C ASN A 188 4.37 17.24 -24.03
N ARG A 189 3.13 17.73 -23.94
CA ARG A 189 2.00 17.04 -23.31
C ARG A 189 1.17 16.23 -24.29
N ASP A 190 1.52 16.25 -25.58
CA ASP A 190 0.86 15.45 -26.60
C ASP A 190 0.92 13.97 -26.24
N ASN A 191 -0.22 13.31 -26.39
CA ASN A 191 -0.42 11.90 -26.07
C ASN A 191 -0.24 11.51 -24.59
N LEU A 192 -0.14 12.47 -23.66
CA LEU A 192 -0.17 12.20 -22.22
C LEU A 192 -1.44 11.46 -21.84
N LYS A 193 -1.31 10.30 -21.19
CA LYS A 193 -2.46 9.46 -20.81
C LYS A 193 -2.77 9.57 -19.32
N TYR A 194 -1.74 9.59 -18.47
CA TYR A 194 -1.97 9.60 -17.02
C TYR A 194 -0.78 10.17 -16.24
N VAL A 195 -1.07 10.98 -15.23
CA VAL A 195 -0.10 11.59 -14.31
C VAL A 195 -0.38 11.09 -12.89
N MET A 196 0.52 10.27 -12.37
CA MET A 196 0.44 9.73 -11.02
C MET A 196 0.82 10.81 -9.98
N PRO A 197 -0.03 11.04 -8.96
CA PRO A 197 0.42 11.63 -7.72
C PRO A 197 1.51 10.77 -7.08
N HIS A 198 2.35 11.37 -6.25
CA HIS A 198 3.33 10.63 -5.48
C HIS A 198 3.69 11.35 -4.19
N HIS A 199 4.26 10.62 -3.24
CA HIS A 199 4.69 11.16 -1.95
C HIS A 199 5.83 10.35 -1.34
N GLY A 200 6.66 10.99 -0.53
CA GLY A 200 7.71 10.33 0.25
C GLY A 200 7.13 9.65 1.49
N VAL A 201 7.51 8.39 1.72
CA VAL A 201 7.25 7.62 2.94
C VAL A 201 8.57 7.40 3.66
N TYR A 202 8.66 7.93 4.88
CA TYR A 202 9.82 7.75 5.74
C TYR A 202 9.80 6.35 6.36
N ARG A 203 10.96 5.68 6.34
CA ARG A 203 11.16 4.37 6.96
C ARG A 203 12.34 4.47 7.92
N ALA A 204 12.04 4.74 9.19
CA ALA A 204 13.05 4.89 10.24
C ALA A 204 13.91 3.62 10.39
N ASP A 205 13.29 2.46 10.25
CA ASP A 205 13.91 1.14 10.46
C ASP A 205 14.69 0.62 9.24
N SER A 206 14.69 1.36 8.13
CA SER A 206 15.41 0.98 6.92
C SER A 206 16.88 1.35 7.03
N SER A 207 17.75 0.33 7.07
CA SER A 207 19.20 0.52 7.17
C SER A 207 19.82 1.17 5.93
N THR A 208 19.24 0.95 4.74
CA THR A 208 19.81 1.41 3.45
C THR A 208 19.13 2.65 2.88
N THR A 209 17.82 2.79 3.00
CA THR A 209 17.05 3.91 2.42
C THR A 209 15.99 4.41 3.39
N LYS A 210 16.29 5.55 4.04
CA LYS A 210 15.39 6.20 5.01
C LYS A 210 14.10 6.76 4.38
N LEU A 211 14.07 6.92 3.06
CA LEU A 211 12.90 7.39 2.32
C LEU A 211 12.66 6.55 1.06
N ARG A 212 11.39 6.25 0.77
CA ARG A 212 10.93 5.77 -0.53
C ARG A 212 9.81 6.67 -1.06
N VAL A 213 9.79 6.95 -2.36
CA VAL A 213 8.68 7.71 -2.98
C VAL A 213 7.63 6.74 -3.51
N VAL A 214 6.41 6.79 -3.02
CA VAL A 214 5.31 5.96 -3.52
C VAL A 214 4.60 6.68 -4.65
N PHE A 215 4.49 6.01 -5.80
CA PHE A 215 3.72 6.47 -6.96
C PHE A 215 2.31 5.90 -6.89
N ASP A 216 1.30 6.77 -6.91
CA ASP A 216 -0.09 6.40 -6.73
C ASP A 216 -0.80 6.27 -8.08
N ALA A 217 -0.85 5.03 -8.59
CA ALA A 217 -1.62 4.68 -9.79
C ALA A 217 -3.11 4.36 -9.47
N SER A 218 -3.54 4.50 -8.21
CA SER A 218 -4.93 4.27 -7.78
C SER A 218 -5.77 5.55 -7.71
N ALA A 219 -5.13 6.73 -7.86
CA ALA A 219 -5.83 8.00 -7.88
C ALA A 219 -6.83 8.07 -9.06
N ALA A 220 -8.11 8.33 -8.79
CA ALA A 220 -9.08 8.51 -9.86
C ALA A 220 -8.72 9.73 -10.72
N SER A 221 -8.83 9.61 -12.04
CA SER A 221 -8.80 10.76 -12.95
C SER A 221 -10.16 11.47 -13.00
N THR A 222 -10.32 12.51 -13.82
CA THR A 222 -11.62 13.19 -14.00
C THR A 222 -12.74 12.29 -14.51
N SER A 223 -12.43 11.13 -15.09
CA SER A 223 -13.44 10.12 -15.49
C SER A 223 -13.87 9.22 -14.32
N GLY A 224 -13.29 9.37 -13.13
CA GLY A 224 -13.48 8.45 -12.01
C GLY A 224 -12.62 7.17 -12.09
N VAL A 225 -11.88 6.98 -13.19
CA VAL A 225 -11.07 5.77 -13.44
C VAL A 225 -9.59 6.06 -13.14
N SER A 226 -8.92 5.15 -12.43
CA SER A 226 -7.47 5.18 -12.17
C SER A 226 -6.70 4.28 -13.13
N LEU A 227 -5.38 4.49 -13.26
CA LEU A 227 -4.52 3.61 -14.06
C LEU A 227 -4.60 2.15 -13.58
N ASN A 228 -4.70 1.91 -12.26
CA ASN A 228 -4.83 0.57 -11.70
C ASN A 228 -6.15 -0.13 -12.07
N ASN A 229 -7.25 0.60 -12.27
CA ASN A 229 -8.48 -0.01 -12.76
C ASN A 229 -8.31 -0.58 -14.17
N CYS A 230 -7.38 0.01 -14.92
CA CYS A 230 -7.15 -0.29 -16.31
C CYS A 230 -6.06 -1.32 -16.58
N LEU A 231 -5.27 -1.66 -15.57
CA LEU A 231 -4.25 -2.69 -15.67
C LEU A 231 -4.84 -4.06 -15.30
N LEU A 232 -4.46 -5.08 -16.05
CA LEU A 232 -4.73 -6.47 -15.69
C LEU A 232 -3.96 -6.82 -14.41
N LYS A 233 -4.57 -7.67 -13.58
CA LYS A 233 -3.88 -8.29 -12.46
C LYS A 233 -3.13 -9.51 -12.99
N GLY A 234 -1.82 -9.55 -12.78
CA GLY A 234 -1.08 -10.79 -13.01
C GLY A 234 -1.23 -11.77 -11.86
N GLY A 235 -1.03 -13.05 -12.17
CA GLY A 235 -1.08 -14.13 -11.18
C GLY A 235 0.12 -14.13 -10.25
N VAL A 236 0.06 -14.97 -9.21
CA VAL A 236 1.21 -15.22 -8.34
C VAL A 236 2.15 -16.20 -9.05
N VAL A 237 3.38 -15.77 -9.35
CA VAL A 237 4.37 -16.57 -10.08
C VAL A 237 5.34 -17.31 -9.15
N GLN A 238 5.51 -16.80 -7.92
CA GLN A 238 6.42 -17.35 -6.92
C GLN A 238 5.70 -18.37 -6.03
N ASP A 239 6.47 -19.31 -5.49
CA ASP A 239 6.00 -20.18 -4.41
C ASP A 239 5.60 -19.34 -3.19
N ASP A 240 4.73 -19.90 -2.37
CA ASP A 240 4.35 -19.27 -1.12
C ASP A 240 5.55 -19.13 -0.16
N LEU A 241 5.52 -18.08 0.67
CA LEU A 241 6.61 -17.78 1.59
C LEU A 241 6.90 -18.94 2.56
N PHE A 242 5.90 -19.72 2.95
CA PHE A 242 6.08 -20.83 3.86
C PHE A 242 6.90 -21.95 3.20
N SER A 243 6.58 -22.31 1.95
CA SER A 243 7.38 -23.24 1.13
C SER A 243 8.83 -22.77 0.94
N ILE A 244 9.04 -21.47 0.69
CA ILE A 244 10.39 -20.87 0.59
C ILE A 244 11.14 -21.04 1.91
N LEU A 245 10.52 -20.69 3.04
CA LEU A 245 11.14 -20.81 4.37
C LEU A 245 11.44 -22.26 4.76
N LEU A 246 10.61 -23.22 4.33
CA LEU A 246 10.88 -24.64 4.54
C LEU A 246 12.10 -25.12 3.74
N ARG A 247 12.26 -24.69 2.49
CA ARG A 247 13.47 -24.99 1.70
C ARG A 247 14.70 -24.35 2.32
N PHE A 248 14.61 -23.07 2.68
CA PHE A 248 15.69 -22.34 3.32
C PHE A 248 16.23 -23.06 4.56
N ARG A 249 15.33 -23.59 5.41
CA ARG A 249 15.69 -24.35 6.63
C ARG A 249 16.34 -25.70 6.38
N LYS A 250 16.28 -26.26 5.17
CA LYS A 250 16.93 -27.55 4.86
C LYS A 250 18.43 -27.42 4.65
N HIS A 251 18.94 -26.22 4.40
CA HIS A 251 20.36 -26.01 4.11
C HIS A 251 21.19 -25.95 5.38
N GLN A 252 22.37 -26.59 5.37
CA GLN A 252 23.33 -26.49 6.48
C GLN A 252 24.01 -25.12 6.52
N VAL A 253 24.27 -24.53 5.35
CA VAL A 253 24.83 -23.20 5.17
C VAL A 253 23.89 -22.40 4.28
N ALA A 254 23.46 -21.24 4.74
CA ALA A 254 22.46 -20.43 4.06
C ALA A 254 22.93 -18.99 3.85
N PHE A 255 22.36 -18.33 2.85
CA PHE A 255 22.58 -16.91 2.58
C PHE A 255 21.26 -16.23 2.21
N THR A 256 21.24 -14.92 2.41
CA THR A 256 20.14 -14.05 2.01
C THR A 256 20.70 -12.87 1.25
N ALA A 257 20.03 -12.46 0.18
CA ALA A 257 20.38 -11.28 -0.59
C ALA A 257 19.12 -10.65 -1.19
N ASP A 258 19.22 -9.45 -1.75
CA ASP A 258 18.12 -8.79 -2.46
C ASP A 258 18.52 -8.30 -3.85
N VAL A 259 17.56 -8.17 -4.77
CA VAL A 259 17.78 -7.53 -6.07
C VAL A 259 17.66 -6.02 -5.91
N LYS A 260 18.79 -5.33 -6.10
CA LYS A 260 18.88 -3.89 -5.93
C LYS A 260 17.91 -3.16 -6.87
N LYS A 261 16.94 -2.47 -6.26
CA LYS A 261 15.93 -1.67 -6.98
C LYS A 261 15.22 -2.50 -8.06
N MET A 262 14.86 -3.75 -7.77
CA MET A 262 14.33 -4.75 -8.72
C MET A 262 13.39 -4.19 -9.80
N TYR A 263 12.31 -3.51 -9.42
CA TYR A 263 11.34 -2.93 -10.36
C TYR A 263 12.00 -1.97 -11.37
N ARG A 264 12.98 -1.19 -10.91
CA ARG A 264 13.68 -0.20 -11.72
C ARG A 264 14.71 -0.81 -12.67
N GLN A 265 15.00 -2.12 -12.57
CA GLN A 265 15.88 -2.83 -13.51
C GLN A 265 15.12 -3.30 -14.77
N ILE A 266 13.79 -3.17 -14.77
CA ILE A 266 12.92 -3.64 -15.85
C ILE A 266 12.34 -2.44 -16.58
N TRP A 267 12.59 -2.36 -17.88
CA TRP A 267 12.13 -1.27 -18.71
C TRP A 267 10.70 -1.48 -19.16
N VAL A 268 9.98 -0.39 -19.36
CA VAL A 268 8.65 -0.41 -19.95
C VAL A 268 8.77 -0.12 -21.45
N ASN A 269 7.86 -0.66 -22.24
CA ASN A 269 7.81 -0.40 -23.67
C ASN A 269 7.68 1.13 -23.92
N PRO A 270 8.56 1.75 -24.73
CA PRO A 270 8.55 3.18 -24.97
C PRO A 270 7.20 3.78 -25.42
N ASP A 271 6.42 3.01 -26.17
CA ASP A 271 5.10 3.42 -26.65
C ASP A 271 4.09 3.64 -25.52
N GLN A 272 4.38 3.11 -24.33
CA GLN A 272 3.51 3.15 -23.16
C GLN A 272 4.02 4.07 -22.04
N TYR A 273 5.14 4.78 -22.21
CA TYR A 273 5.64 5.72 -21.20
C TYR A 273 4.62 6.81 -20.83
N ASN A 274 3.73 7.16 -21.76
CA ASN A 274 2.69 8.17 -21.54
C ASN A 274 1.64 7.78 -20.49
N PHE A 275 1.58 6.51 -20.06
CA PHE A 275 0.72 6.04 -18.97
C PHE A 275 1.36 6.21 -17.60
N GLN A 276 2.68 6.39 -17.52
CA GLN A 276 3.41 6.48 -16.26
C GLN A 276 4.13 7.83 -16.16
N CYS A 277 3.38 8.92 -16.07
CA CYS A 277 3.95 10.25 -15.90
C CYS A 277 3.79 10.78 -14.47
N ILE A 278 4.61 11.75 -14.09
CA ILE A 278 4.52 12.46 -12.81
C ILE A 278 4.81 13.96 -13.00
N LEU A 279 4.31 14.79 -12.09
CA LEU A 279 4.74 16.18 -11.96
C LEU A 279 5.77 16.27 -10.83
N TRP A 280 6.94 16.85 -11.10
CA TRP A 280 7.97 17.03 -10.09
C TRP A 280 8.63 18.41 -10.20
N LYS A 281 9.03 18.95 -9.04
CA LYS A 281 9.84 20.17 -8.90
C LYS A 281 10.86 19.93 -7.80
N ASN A 282 12.04 20.54 -7.93
CA ASN A 282 13.13 20.38 -6.97
C ASN A 282 13.01 21.37 -5.81
N ARG A 283 12.31 22.49 -6.01
CA ARG A 283 12.04 23.48 -4.96
C ARG A 283 10.58 23.92 -4.97
N SER A 284 10.06 24.30 -3.81
CA SER A 284 8.67 24.75 -3.65
C SER A 284 8.28 25.92 -4.57
N CYS A 285 9.24 26.83 -4.85
CA CYS A 285 9.06 28.04 -5.65
C CYS A 285 9.13 27.81 -7.17
N GLU A 286 9.50 26.62 -7.62
CA GLU A 286 9.60 26.29 -9.04
C GLU A 286 8.25 25.82 -9.60
N GLU A 287 8.02 26.06 -10.89
CA GLU A 287 6.92 25.40 -11.58
C GLU A 287 7.24 23.91 -11.81
N PRO A 288 6.29 23.00 -11.56
CA PRO A 288 6.51 21.58 -11.76
C PRO A 288 6.69 21.24 -13.24
N SER A 289 7.73 20.46 -13.50
CA SER A 289 7.99 19.85 -14.79
C SER A 289 7.33 18.47 -14.87
N LEU A 290 7.00 18.05 -16.08
CA LEU A 290 6.40 16.75 -16.35
C LEU A 290 7.51 15.74 -16.65
N TYR A 291 7.39 14.54 -16.10
CA TYR A 291 8.36 13.45 -16.29
C TYR A 291 7.64 12.17 -16.69
N LYS A 292 8.28 11.36 -17.53
CA LYS A 292 7.90 9.97 -17.81
C LYS A 292 8.76 9.03 -16.97
N LEU A 293 8.16 8.02 -16.39
CA LEU A 293 8.87 6.91 -15.75
C LEU A 293 9.09 5.81 -16.80
N LEU A 294 10.34 5.41 -16.97
CA LEU A 294 10.76 4.54 -18.08
C LEU A 294 10.84 3.05 -17.67
N THR A 295 10.79 2.79 -16.38
CA THR A 295 10.90 1.45 -15.80
C THR A 295 9.57 1.01 -15.18
N VAL A 296 9.45 -0.28 -14.84
CA VAL A 296 8.31 -0.78 -14.07
C VAL A 296 8.24 -0.01 -12.76
N THR A 297 7.09 0.62 -12.50
CA THR A 297 6.90 1.49 -11.34
C THR A 297 6.02 0.79 -10.31
N TYR A 298 6.55 0.59 -9.10
CA TYR A 298 5.77 0.05 -7.98
C TYR A 298 4.62 1.00 -7.61
N GLY A 299 3.50 0.43 -7.17
CA GLY A 299 2.23 1.15 -6.98
C GLY A 299 1.25 0.96 -8.14
N THR A 300 1.73 0.45 -9.29
CA THR A 300 0.86 -0.07 -10.35
C THR A 300 0.42 -1.50 -10.06
N LYS A 301 -0.82 -1.85 -10.47
CA LYS A 301 -1.47 -3.13 -10.18
C LYS A 301 -0.71 -4.34 -10.77
N SER A 302 -0.04 -4.16 -11.90
CA SER A 302 0.70 -5.21 -12.61
C SER A 302 2.17 -5.30 -12.22
N ALA A 303 2.75 -4.29 -11.55
CA ALA A 303 4.19 -4.25 -11.25
C ALA A 303 4.73 -5.47 -10.50
N PRO A 304 4.07 -5.99 -9.44
CA PRO A 304 4.58 -7.18 -8.73
C PRO A 304 4.74 -8.37 -9.66
N TYR A 305 3.70 -8.67 -10.44
CA TYR A 305 3.72 -9.76 -11.41
C TYR A 305 4.79 -9.55 -12.47
N LEU A 306 4.87 -8.35 -13.08
CA LEU A 306 5.87 -8.08 -14.12
C LEU A 306 7.30 -8.28 -13.60
N ALA A 307 7.58 -7.83 -12.37
CA ALA A 307 8.90 -7.98 -11.78
C ALA A 307 9.27 -9.45 -11.53
N THR A 308 8.40 -10.20 -10.86
CA THR A 308 8.66 -11.61 -10.54
C THR A 308 8.65 -12.49 -11.79
N ARG A 309 7.80 -12.16 -12.77
CA ARG A 309 7.71 -12.91 -14.02
C ARG A 309 8.95 -12.73 -14.89
N VAL A 310 9.54 -11.53 -14.91
CA VAL A 310 10.83 -11.28 -15.57
C VAL A 310 11.95 -12.07 -14.90
N LEU A 311 11.99 -12.14 -13.58
CA LEU A 311 12.98 -12.96 -12.87
C LEU A 311 12.86 -14.44 -13.25
N ASN A 312 11.63 -14.97 -13.32
CA ASN A 312 11.39 -16.33 -13.79
C ASN A 312 11.75 -16.52 -15.27
N GLN A 313 11.50 -15.50 -16.11
CA GLN A 313 11.88 -15.55 -17.52
C GLN A 313 13.41 -15.60 -17.67
N LEU A 314 14.13 -14.75 -16.93
CA LEU A 314 15.59 -14.75 -16.89
C LEU A 314 16.15 -16.11 -16.45
N ALA A 315 15.57 -16.70 -15.41
CA ALA A 315 15.94 -18.02 -14.96
C ALA A 315 15.72 -19.10 -16.03
N THR A 316 14.67 -18.96 -16.84
CA THR A 316 14.35 -19.89 -17.93
C THR A 316 15.31 -19.71 -19.11
N ASP A 317 15.57 -18.47 -19.50
CA ASP A 317 16.41 -18.11 -20.64
C ASP A 317 17.87 -18.54 -20.41
N GLU A 318 18.39 -18.29 -19.21
CA GLU A 318 19.80 -18.55 -18.86
C GLU A 318 20.04 -19.93 -18.22
N ARG A 319 19.01 -20.80 -18.19
CA ARG A 319 19.05 -22.11 -17.51
C ARG A 319 20.18 -23.03 -17.96
N LYS A 320 20.56 -22.93 -19.24
CA LYS A 320 21.63 -23.76 -19.80
C LYS A 320 23.00 -23.39 -19.25
N GLU A 321 23.22 -22.10 -18.99
CA GLU A 321 24.51 -21.58 -18.50
C GLU A 321 24.59 -21.60 -16.98
N PHE A 322 23.50 -21.31 -16.26
CA PHE A 322 23.48 -21.19 -14.80
C PHE A 322 22.44 -22.10 -14.15
N LEU A 323 22.66 -23.42 -14.23
CA LEU A 323 21.67 -24.41 -13.78
C LEU A 323 21.28 -24.26 -12.29
N LEU A 324 22.24 -24.00 -11.40
CA LEU A 324 21.96 -23.88 -9.96
C LEU A 324 21.22 -22.58 -9.66
N ALA A 325 21.72 -21.47 -10.21
CA ALA A 325 21.10 -20.16 -10.03
C ALA A 325 19.68 -20.10 -10.61
N SER A 326 19.42 -20.72 -11.77
CA SER A 326 18.08 -20.77 -12.35
C SER A 326 17.10 -21.54 -11.47
N ALA A 327 17.54 -22.64 -10.84
CA ALA A 327 16.69 -23.38 -9.91
C ALA A 327 16.31 -22.53 -8.68
N VAL A 328 17.27 -21.78 -8.14
CA VAL A 328 17.08 -20.84 -7.03
C VAL A 328 16.21 -19.65 -7.45
N ALA A 329 16.47 -19.06 -8.61
CA ALA A 329 15.70 -17.94 -9.15
C ALA A 329 14.21 -18.26 -9.31
N LEU A 330 13.88 -19.49 -9.71
CA LEU A 330 12.51 -19.95 -9.87
C LEU A 330 11.80 -20.31 -8.56
N LYS A 331 12.53 -20.67 -7.50
CA LYS A 331 11.94 -21.28 -6.29
C LYS A 331 12.19 -20.51 -5.00
N ASP A 332 13.30 -19.82 -4.87
CA ASP A 332 13.77 -19.32 -3.57
C ASP A 332 13.73 -17.79 -3.46
N PHE A 333 13.24 -17.11 -4.50
CA PHE A 333 12.93 -15.68 -4.44
C PHE A 333 11.53 -15.42 -3.89
N TYR A 334 11.46 -14.47 -2.99
CA TYR A 334 10.24 -13.82 -2.53
C TYR A 334 10.31 -12.34 -2.89
N VAL A 335 9.59 -11.96 -3.96
CA VAL A 335 9.71 -10.66 -4.62
C VAL A 335 11.17 -10.36 -4.98
N ASP A 336 11.81 -9.41 -4.30
CA ASP A 336 13.19 -8.99 -4.49
C ASP A 336 14.20 -9.72 -3.60
N ASP A 337 13.76 -10.38 -2.52
CA ASP A 337 14.63 -11.12 -1.60
C ASP A 337 14.84 -12.56 -2.06
N VAL A 338 16.06 -13.08 -1.92
CA VAL A 338 16.39 -14.50 -2.09
C VAL A 338 16.82 -15.10 -0.76
N LEU A 339 16.27 -16.28 -0.45
CA LEU A 339 16.63 -17.07 0.73
C LEU A 339 17.00 -18.47 0.29
N SER A 340 18.30 -18.77 0.18
CA SER A 340 18.78 -20.06 -0.32
C SER A 340 20.05 -20.52 0.39
N GLY A 341 20.57 -21.68 0.01
CA GLY A 341 21.72 -22.28 0.67
C GLY A 341 22.16 -23.60 0.06
N ALA A 342 23.11 -24.25 0.71
CA ALA A 342 23.61 -25.57 0.36
C ALA A 342 24.18 -26.29 1.60
N ASP A 343 24.66 -27.52 1.43
CA ASP A 343 25.16 -28.34 2.54
C ASP A 343 26.59 -27.98 2.97
N ASN A 344 27.31 -27.17 2.20
CA ASN A 344 28.66 -26.75 2.52
C ASN A 344 28.99 -25.38 1.91
N VAL A 345 30.01 -24.73 2.47
CA VAL A 345 30.42 -23.37 2.09
C VAL A 345 30.84 -23.28 0.63
N SER A 346 31.55 -24.28 0.10
CA SER A 346 32.01 -24.27 -1.30
C SER A 346 30.83 -24.26 -2.29
N SER A 347 29.80 -25.07 -2.03
CA SER A 347 28.57 -25.10 -2.82
C SER A 347 27.79 -23.78 -2.73
N VAL A 348 27.72 -23.16 -1.55
CA VAL A 348 27.09 -21.84 -1.39
C VAL A 348 27.82 -20.77 -2.18
N LEU A 349 29.15 -20.72 -2.11
CA LEU A 349 29.95 -19.74 -2.86
C LEU A 349 29.80 -19.91 -4.37
N LYS A 350 29.77 -21.16 -4.86
CA LYS A 350 29.49 -21.43 -6.26
C LYS A 350 28.10 -20.95 -6.68
N LEU A 351 27.07 -21.28 -5.89
CA LEU A 351 25.70 -20.85 -6.15
C LEU A 351 25.58 -19.32 -6.14
N GLN A 352 26.22 -18.64 -5.18
CA GLN A 352 26.25 -17.18 -5.11
C GLN A 352 26.86 -16.57 -6.38
N GLN A 353 28.00 -17.10 -6.86
CA GLN A 353 28.65 -16.62 -8.08
C GLN A 353 27.80 -16.85 -9.33
N GLU A 354 27.16 -18.02 -9.45
CA GLU A 354 26.22 -18.29 -10.54
C GLU A 354 25.02 -17.34 -10.48
N LEU A 355 24.49 -17.05 -9.28
CA LEU A 355 23.34 -16.17 -9.11
C LEU A 355 23.65 -14.72 -9.46
N ILE A 356 24.82 -14.22 -9.06
CA ILE A 356 25.33 -12.90 -9.45
C ILE A 356 25.45 -12.83 -10.98
N SER A 357 25.96 -13.89 -11.62
CA SER A 357 26.17 -13.93 -13.07
C SER A 357 24.84 -13.99 -13.83
N LEU A 358 23.89 -14.80 -13.38
CA LEU A 358 22.54 -14.90 -13.92
C LEU A 358 21.81 -13.56 -13.85
N LEU A 359 21.79 -12.91 -12.69
CA LEU A 359 21.14 -11.60 -12.54
C LEU A 359 21.80 -10.55 -13.42
N LYS A 360 23.14 -10.56 -13.51
CA LYS A 360 23.89 -9.65 -14.38
C LYS A 360 23.55 -9.85 -15.85
N ALA A 361 23.28 -11.08 -16.31
CA ALA A 361 22.83 -11.33 -17.68
C ALA A 361 21.49 -10.65 -17.98
N GLY A 362 20.60 -10.53 -17.00
CA GLY A 362 19.35 -9.76 -17.09
C GLY A 362 19.49 -8.26 -16.82
N GLY A 363 20.72 -7.76 -16.64
CA GLY A 363 20.99 -6.36 -16.26
C GLY A 363 20.58 -6.01 -14.83
N MET A 364 20.44 -7.00 -13.95
CA MET A 364 20.09 -6.85 -12.54
C MET A 364 21.32 -7.00 -11.64
N GLU A 365 21.28 -6.38 -10.46
CA GLU A 365 22.37 -6.41 -9.48
C GLU A 365 21.88 -7.06 -8.19
N LEU A 366 22.58 -8.10 -7.74
CA LEU A 366 22.37 -8.68 -6.41
C LEU A 366 23.06 -7.81 -5.36
N HIS A 367 22.41 -7.61 -4.22
CA HIS A 367 22.87 -6.76 -3.13
C HIS A 367 22.78 -7.47 -1.78
N LYS A 368 23.70 -7.07 -0.90
CA LYS A 368 24.03 -7.59 0.45
C LYS A 368 25.01 -8.76 0.47
#